data_AF-A0A2N1ZBJ5-F1
#
_entry.id   AF-A0A2N1ZBJ5-F1
#
_cell.length_a   1.000
_cell.length_b   1.000
_cell.length_c   1.000
_cell.angle_alpha   90.00
_cell.angle_beta   90.00
_cell.angle_gamma   90.00
#
_symmetry.space_group_name_H-M   'P 1'
#
loop_
_entity.id
_entity.type
_entity.pdbx_description
1 polymer ?
#
loop_
_entity_poly.entity_id
_entity_poly.type
_entity_poly.pdbx_seq_one_letter_code
_entity_poly.pdbx_strand_id
1 'polypeptide(L)'
;MDKRAFVFKELDDKISVFDKESTRHKQMYRRMRYGIFVLTALSTLLAALSISFPESNLGISLGIVAVSALIGLITSLEGLHNPADLWVHERSILYALIDLKREALFRLGEDNVVQDIEAVFEQMQRILGHSAENWHQQIANPDKPAAGTT
;
A
#
# COMPACT_ATOMS: atom_id res chain seq x y z
N MET A 1 -6.52 33.98 9.31
CA MET A 1 -7.25 32.81 8.76
C MET A 1 -7.96 32.14 9.91
N ASP A 2 -9.19 31.70 9.69
CA ASP A 2 -9.95 30.92 10.67
C ASP A 2 -9.21 29.60 10.93
N LYS A 3 -8.88 29.32 12.20
CA LYS A 3 -8.16 28.10 12.61
C LYS A 3 -8.91 26.85 12.16
N ARG A 4 -10.25 26.90 12.16
CA ARG A 4 -11.11 25.84 11.66
C ARG A 4 -10.81 25.53 10.20
N ALA A 5 -10.85 26.56 9.35
CA ALA A 5 -10.60 26.42 7.92
C ALA A 5 -9.20 25.88 7.63
N PHE A 6 -8.20 26.27 8.43
CA PHE A 6 -6.85 25.74 8.31
C PHE A 6 -6.79 24.24 8.62
N VAL A 7 -7.31 23.79 9.77
CA VAL A 7 -7.26 22.37 10.17
C VAL A 7 -8.01 21.48 9.18
N PHE A 8 -9.20 21.90 8.73
CA PHE A 8 -9.95 21.14 7.73
C PHE A 8 -9.25 21.08 6.39
N LYS A 9 -8.59 22.16 5.97
CA LYS A 9 -7.79 22.16 4.75
C LYS A 9 -6.61 21.20 4.86
N GLU A 10 -5.85 21.26 5.95
CA GLU A 10 -4.72 20.35 6.17
C GLU A 10 -5.18 18.89 6.20
N LEU A 11 -6.29 18.61 6.87
CA LEU A 11 -6.88 17.27 6.92
C LEU A 11 -7.28 16.77 5.53
N ASP A 12 -7.89 17.62 4.71
CA ASP A 12 -8.25 17.31 3.32
C ASP A 12 -7.02 17.09 2.43
N ASP A 13 -5.99 17.92 2.59
CA ASP A 13 -4.74 17.77 1.87
C ASP A 13 -4.08 16.42 2.21
N LYS A 14 -4.05 16.03 3.49
CA LYS A 14 -3.52 14.72 3.92
C LYS A 14 -4.37 13.55 3.41
N ILE A 15 -5.70 13.65 3.50
CA ILE A 15 -6.61 12.63 2.95
C ILE A 15 -6.34 12.44 1.45
N SER A 16 -6.19 13.52 0.69
CA SER A 16 -5.89 13.45 -0.75
C SER A 16 -4.55 12.78 -1.04
N VAL A 17 -3.51 13.11 -0.28
CA VAL A 17 -2.17 12.50 -0.41
C VAL A 17 -2.25 10.99 -0.18
N PHE A 18 -2.81 10.55 0.95
CA PHE A 18 -2.91 9.12 1.27
C PHE A 18 -3.82 8.34 0.32
N ASP A 19 -4.88 8.95 -0.21
CA ASP A 19 -5.72 8.29 -1.22
C ASP A 19 -4.96 8.08 -2.54
N LYS A 20 -4.19 9.08 -2.97
CA LYS A 20 -3.36 8.99 -4.18
C LYS A 20 -2.23 7.97 -4.03
N GLU A 21 -1.52 7.99 -2.90
CA GLU A 21 -0.42 7.06 -2.61
C GLU A 21 -0.94 5.62 -2.49
N SER A 22 -2.00 5.40 -1.71
CA SER A 22 -2.59 4.06 -1.55
C SER A 22 -3.09 3.49 -2.88
N THR A 23 -3.66 4.33 -3.75
CA THR A 23 -4.08 3.92 -5.09
C THR A 23 -2.89 3.56 -5.98
N ARG A 24 -1.79 4.30 -5.89
CA ARG A 24 -0.55 4.01 -6.63
C ARG A 24 0.05 2.68 -6.20
N HIS A 25 0.18 2.42 -4.90
CA HIS A 25 0.73 1.15 -4.39
C HIS A 25 -0.18 -0.04 -4.71
N LYS A 26 -1.50 0.12 -4.62
CA LYS A 26 -2.47 -0.87 -5.10
C LYS A 26 -2.29 -1.21 -6.58
N GLN A 27 -2.10 -0.19 -7.44
CA GLN A 27 -1.87 -0.42 -8.86
C GLN A 27 -0.53 -1.11 -9.13
N MET A 28 0.53 -0.71 -8.42
CA MET A 28 1.86 -1.32 -8.53
C MET A 28 1.81 -2.80 -8.17
N TYR A 29 1.23 -3.13 -7.02
CA TYR A 29 1.01 -4.52 -6.59
C TYR A 29 0.25 -5.34 -7.64
N ARG A 30 -0.87 -4.81 -8.14
CA ARG A 30 -1.67 -5.49 -9.18
C ARG A 30 -0.89 -5.72 -10.47
N ARG A 31 -0.14 -4.72 -10.95
CA ARG A 31 0.67 -4.85 -12.18
C ARG A 31 1.74 -5.91 -12.04
N MET A 32 2.46 -5.94 -10.92
CA MET A 32 3.46 -6.97 -10.64
C MET A 32 2.81 -8.36 -10.59
N ARG A 33 1.70 -8.50 -9.86
CA ARG A 33 0.99 -9.78 -9.72
C ARG A 33 0.46 -10.31 -11.04
N TYR A 34 -0.17 -9.46 -11.85
CA TYR A 34 -0.63 -9.84 -13.19
C TYR A 34 0.53 -10.16 -14.13
N GLY A 35 1.65 -9.44 -14.03
CA GLY A 35 2.88 -9.75 -14.77
C GLY A 35 3.40 -11.15 -14.46
N ILE A 36 3.48 -11.51 -13.18
CA ILE A 36 3.86 -12.87 -12.74
C ILE A 36 2.89 -13.91 -13.31
N PHE A 37 1.58 -13.70 -13.20
CA PHE A 37 0.60 -14.66 -13.73
C PHE A 37 0.72 -14.88 -15.23
N VAL A 38 0.93 -13.81 -16.01
CA VAL A 38 1.12 -13.91 -17.46
C VAL A 38 2.41 -14.67 -17.79
N LEU A 39 3.51 -14.37 -17.10
CA LEU A 39 4.77 -15.08 -17.30
C LEU A 39 4.68 -16.55 -16.90
N THR A 40 3.99 -16.87 -15.81
CA THR A 40 3.75 -18.26 -15.39
C THR A 40 2.93 -19.01 -16.44
N ALA A 41 1.86 -18.40 -16.97
CA ALA A 41 1.07 -19.00 -18.04
C ALA A 41 1.92 -19.22 -19.30
N LEU A 42 2.76 -18.26 -19.68
CA LEU A 42 3.67 -18.38 -20.81
C LEU A 42 4.70 -19.50 -20.60
N SER A 43 5.25 -19.63 -19.39
CA SER A 43 6.16 -20.71 -19.02
C SER A 43 5.50 -22.09 -19.18
N THR A 44 4.25 -22.24 -18.71
CA THR A 44 3.47 -23.47 -18.87
C THR A 44 3.22 -23.80 -20.35
N LEU A 45 2.91 -22.80 -21.18
CA LEU A 45 2.75 -23.00 -22.63
C LEU A 45 4.05 -23.42 -23.30
N LEU A 46 5.18 -22.79 -22.95
CA LEU A 46 6.50 -23.19 -23.46
C LEU A 46 6.85 -24.61 -23.03
N ALA A 47 6.57 -24.98 -21.78
CA ALA A 47 6.79 -26.35 -21.30
C ALA A 47 5.96 -27.37 -22.10
N ALA A 48 4.68 -27.07 -22.38
CA ALA A 48 3.85 -27.93 -23.22
C ALA A 48 4.40 -28.05 -24.65
N LEU A 49 4.85 -26.93 -25.25
CA LEU A 49 5.42 -26.92 -26.61
C LEU A 49 6.75 -27.67 -26.70
N SER A 50 7.58 -27.65 -25.66
CA SER A 50 8.84 -28.41 -25.59
C SER A 50 8.60 -29.92 -25.76
N ILE A 51 7.49 -30.42 -25.21
CA ILE A 51 7.11 -31.83 -25.33
C ILE A 51 6.63 -32.14 -26.76
N SER A 52 5.87 -31.24 -27.38
CA SER A 52 5.30 -31.47 -28.72
C SER A 52 6.30 -31.30 -29.87
N PHE A 53 7.36 -30.51 -29.72
CA PHE A 53 8.35 -30.22 -30.78
C PHE A 53 9.80 -30.48 -30.33
N PRO A 54 10.24 -31.75 -30.34
CA PRO A 54 11.58 -32.13 -29.86
C PRO A 54 12.72 -31.45 -30.64
N GLU A 55 12.55 -31.23 -31.93
CA GLU A 55 13.53 -30.60 -32.82
C GLU A 55 13.87 -29.15 -32.42
N SER A 56 12.95 -28.46 -31.75
CA SER A 56 13.12 -27.06 -31.28
C SER A 56 13.36 -26.95 -29.77
N ASN A 57 13.60 -28.08 -29.09
CA ASN A 57 13.61 -28.15 -27.64
C ASN A 57 14.66 -27.22 -26.99
N LEU A 58 15.84 -27.05 -27.60
CA LEU A 58 16.89 -26.17 -27.06
C LEU A 58 16.43 -24.70 -26.99
N GLY A 59 15.78 -24.20 -28.04
CA GLY A 59 15.25 -22.83 -28.06
C GLY A 59 14.11 -22.63 -27.08
N ILE A 60 13.19 -23.61 -26.98
CA ILE A 60 12.06 -23.55 -26.05
C ILE A 60 12.53 -23.62 -24.60
N SER A 61 13.50 -24.48 -24.29
CA SER A 61 14.10 -24.62 -22.95
C SER A 61 14.78 -23.33 -22.49
N LEU A 62 15.53 -22.66 -23.38
CA LEU A 62 16.10 -21.33 -23.10
C LEU A 62 15.00 -20.29 -22.83
N GLY A 63 13.88 -20.36 -23.56
CA GLY A 63 12.72 -19.52 -23.31
C GLY A 63 12.12 -19.72 -21.91
N ILE A 64 11.95 -20.96 -21.47
CA ILE A 64 11.46 -21.29 -20.11
C ILE A 64 12.38 -20.70 -19.04
N VAL A 65 13.70 -20.86 -19.20
CA VAL A 65 14.69 -20.31 -18.26
C VAL A 65 14.60 -18.79 -18.22
N ALA A 66 14.51 -18.12 -19.37
CA ALA A 66 14.37 -16.67 -19.44
C ALA A 66 13.10 -16.17 -18.74
N VAL A 67 11.95 -16.81 -18.99
CA VAL A 67 10.69 -16.47 -18.32
C VAL A 67 10.77 -16.70 -16.81
N SER A 68 11.40 -17.80 -16.38
CA SER A 68 11.58 -18.11 -14.96
C SER A 68 12.48 -17.08 -14.26
N ALA A 69 13.55 -16.64 -14.92
CA ALA A 69 14.41 -15.58 -14.40
C ALA A 69 13.67 -14.24 -14.26
N LEU A 70 12.81 -13.89 -15.22
CA LEU A 70 11.97 -12.69 -15.15
C LEU A 70 10.96 -12.76 -13.99
N ILE A 71 10.32 -13.91 -13.78
CA ILE A 71 9.43 -14.13 -12.62
C ILE A 71 10.19 -13.90 -11.32
N GLY A 72 11.39 -14.49 -11.19
CA GLY A 72 12.25 -14.31 -10.02
C GLY A 72 12.61 -12.84 -9.77
N LEU A 73 12.96 -12.09 -10.82
CA LEU A 73 13.29 -10.67 -10.74
C LEU A 73 12.08 -9.85 -10.26
N ILE A 74 10.90 -10.06 -10.85
CA ILE A 74 9.68 -9.32 -10.47
C ILE A 74 9.30 -9.65 -9.01
N THR A 75 9.41 -10.91 -8.62
CA THR A 75 9.11 -11.37 -7.25
C THR A 75 10.07 -10.75 -6.24
N SER A 76 11.36 -10.67 -6.58
CA SER A 76 12.37 -10.00 -5.73
C SER A 76 12.09 -8.50 -5.59
N LEU A 77 11.71 -7.83 -6.68
CA LEU A 77 11.32 -6.41 -6.63
C LEU A 77 10.06 -6.17 -5.80
N GLU A 78 9.08 -7.08 -5.88
CA GLU A 78 7.86 -7.05 -5.07
C GLU A 78 8.20 -7.18 -3.58
N GLY A 79 9.08 -8.13 -3.21
CA GLY A 79 9.50 -8.32 -1.82
C GLY A 79 10.36 -7.19 -1.24
N LEU A 80 11.08 -6.44 -2.07
CA LEU A 80 11.84 -5.28 -1.60
C LEU A 80 10.94 -4.07 -1.33
N HIS A 81 9.94 -3.84 -2.19
CA HIS A 81 9.06 -2.68 -2.06
C HIS A 81 7.84 -2.94 -1.15
N ASN A 82 7.47 -4.20 -0.91
CA ASN A 82 6.27 -4.61 -0.17
C ASN A 82 5.03 -3.72 -0.45
N PRO A 83 4.65 -3.55 -1.73
CA PRO A 83 3.60 -2.61 -2.13
C PRO A 83 2.23 -2.96 -1.55
N ALA A 84 2.00 -4.23 -1.17
CA ALA A 84 0.79 -4.67 -0.49
C ALA A 84 0.70 -4.12 0.93
N ASP A 85 1.78 -4.19 1.70
CA ASP A 85 1.83 -3.71 3.09
C ASP A 85 1.75 -2.19 3.14
N LEU A 86 2.48 -1.49 2.25
CA LEU A 86 2.34 -0.04 2.08
C LEU A 86 0.88 0.33 1.77
N TRP A 87 0.25 -0.37 0.84
CA TRP A 87 -1.14 -0.09 0.47
C TRP A 87 -2.08 -0.26 1.67
N VAL A 88 -1.97 -1.33 2.43
CA VAL A 88 -2.80 -1.56 3.63
C VAL A 88 -2.53 -0.50 4.69
N HIS A 89 -1.26 -0.17 4.93
CA HIS A 89 -0.85 0.85 5.88
C HIS A 89 -1.45 2.21 5.54
N GLU A 90 -1.20 2.71 4.32
CA GLU A 90 -1.73 4.00 3.84
C GLU A 90 -3.26 4.04 3.85
N ARG A 91 -3.91 2.92 3.51
CA ARG A 91 -5.38 2.85 3.50
C ARG A 91 -5.97 2.91 4.91
N SER A 92 -5.30 2.31 5.90
CA SER A 92 -5.75 2.40 7.29
C SER A 92 -5.67 3.83 7.83
N ILE A 93 -4.61 4.56 7.50
CA ILE A 93 -4.43 5.97 7.86
C ILE A 93 -5.48 6.84 7.17
N LEU A 94 -5.70 6.63 5.87
CA LEU A 94 -6.71 7.36 5.12
C LEU A 94 -8.08 7.27 5.80
N TYR A 95 -8.51 6.07 6.19
CA TYR A 95 -9.79 5.90 6.86
C TYR A 95 -9.81 6.53 8.25
N ALA A 96 -8.71 6.45 9.01
CA ALA A 96 -8.60 7.12 10.30
C ALA A 96 -8.74 8.66 10.16
N LEU A 97 -8.14 9.25 9.12
CA LEU A 97 -8.26 10.69 8.84
C LEU A 97 -9.67 11.07 8.35
N ILE A 98 -10.31 10.24 7.54
CA ILE A 98 -11.70 10.45 7.10
C ILE A 98 -12.65 10.41 8.30
N ASP A 99 -12.47 9.45 9.19
CA ASP A 99 -13.32 9.33 10.38
C ASP A 99 -13.07 10.48 11.35
N LEU A 100 -11.83 10.91 11.54
CA LEU A 100 -11.51 12.13 12.28
C LEU A 100 -12.19 13.36 11.67
N LYS A 101 -12.21 13.49 10.33
CA LYS A 101 -12.91 14.59 9.65
C LYS A 101 -14.41 14.56 9.94
N ARG A 102 -15.03 13.39 9.87
CA ARG A 102 -16.47 13.21 10.14
C ARG A 102 -16.80 13.56 11.58
N GLU A 103 -15.99 13.08 12.51
CA GLU A 103 -16.13 13.37 13.93
C GLU A 103 -15.97 14.87 14.22
N ALA A 104 -14.96 15.50 13.62
CA ALA A 104 -14.77 16.95 13.74
C ALA A 104 -15.96 17.75 13.19
N LEU A 105 -16.51 17.35 12.04
CA LEU A 105 -17.70 17.99 11.47
C LEU A 105 -18.93 17.84 12.35
N PHE A 106 -19.09 16.70 13.00
CA PHE A 106 -20.19 16.44 13.93
C PHE A 106 -20.06 17.32 15.19
N ARG A 107 -18.90 17.28 15.86
CA ARG A 107 -18.66 18.01 17.12
C ARG A 107 -18.70 19.54 16.93
N LEU A 108 -18.08 20.05 15.86
CA LEU A 108 -18.02 21.49 15.56
C LEU A 108 -19.30 22.04 14.90
N GLY A 109 -20.31 21.19 14.70
CA GLY A 109 -21.63 21.58 14.23
C GLY A 109 -22.56 22.06 15.36
N GLU A 110 -22.33 21.62 16.60
CA GLU A 110 -23.23 21.87 17.74
C GLU A 110 -22.78 23.05 18.62
N ASP A 111 -21.47 23.30 18.80
CA ASP A 111 -20.96 24.53 19.42
C ASP A 111 -19.51 24.76 18.97
N ASN A 112 -19.21 25.95 18.41
CA ASN A 112 -17.87 26.30 17.89
C ASN A 112 -16.88 26.61 19.04
N VAL A 113 -16.49 25.61 19.84
CA VAL A 113 -15.50 25.80 20.89
C VAL A 113 -14.09 25.68 20.30
N VAL A 114 -13.27 26.72 20.46
CA VAL A 114 -11.88 26.76 19.95
C VAL A 114 -11.02 25.59 20.49
N GLN A 115 -11.34 25.06 21.67
CA GLN A 115 -10.68 23.87 22.24
C GLN A 115 -10.90 22.60 21.40
N ASP A 116 -12.05 22.44 20.76
CA ASP A 116 -12.35 21.25 19.96
C ASP A 116 -11.53 21.20 18.66
N ILE A 117 -11.17 22.37 18.11
CA ILE A 117 -10.33 22.47 16.90
C ILE A 117 -8.90 22.03 17.20
N GLU A 118 -8.34 22.42 18.35
CA GLU A 118 -6.99 22.03 18.76
C GLU A 118 -6.93 20.51 19.02
N ALA A 119 -7.96 19.96 19.69
CA ALA A 119 -8.05 18.52 19.93
C ALA A 119 -8.07 17.71 18.62
N VAL A 120 -8.79 18.18 17.60
CA VAL A 120 -8.79 17.56 16.25
C VAL A 120 -7.40 17.61 15.63
N PHE A 121 -6.71 18.74 15.72
CA PHE A 121 -5.35 18.89 15.19
C PHE A 121 -4.35 17.95 15.89
N GLU A 122 -4.38 17.87 17.22
CA GLU A 122 -3.55 16.94 17.99
C GLU A 122 -3.86 15.47 17.66
N GLN A 123 -5.13 15.14 17.43
CA GLN A 123 -5.53 13.79 17.05
C GLN A 123 -5.05 13.44 15.63
N MET A 124 -5.12 14.39 14.69
CA MET A 124 -4.54 14.24 13.36
C MET A 124 -3.02 13.99 13.46
N GLN A 125 -2.30 14.79 14.25
CA GLN A 125 -0.86 14.61 14.46
C GLN A 125 -0.54 13.26 15.10
N ARG A 126 -1.35 12.78 16.05
CA ARG A 126 -1.21 11.43 16.62
C ARG A 126 -1.39 10.35 15.55
N ILE A 127 -2.43 10.41 14.73
CA ILE A 127 -2.64 9.43 13.65
C ILE A 127 -1.42 9.37 12.71
N LEU A 128 -0.90 10.54 12.31
CA LEU A 128 0.26 10.64 11.43
C LEU A 128 1.56 10.19 12.11
N GLY A 129 1.76 10.54 13.37
CA GLY A 129 2.95 10.18 14.15
C GLY A 129 3.01 8.67 14.44
N HIS A 130 1.90 8.09 14.90
CA HIS A 130 1.79 6.65 15.14
C HIS A 130 1.98 5.84 13.85
N SER A 131 1.53 6.36 12.71
CA SER A 131 1.77 5.73 11.41
C SER A 131 3.26 5.59 11.10
N ALA A 132 4.02 6.69 11.20
CA ALA A 132 5.45 6.69 10.90
C ALA A 132 6.21 5.71 11.80
N GLU A 133 5.86 5.67 13.09
CA GLU A 133 6.51 4.81 14.07
C GLU A 133 6.16 3.32 13.87
N ASN A 134 4.90 3.02 13.59
CA ASN A 134 4.45 1.66 13.28
C ASN A 134 5.10 1.12 11.99
N TRP A 135 5.22 1.97 10.97
CA TRP A 135 5.87 1.60 9.71
C TRP A 135 7.37 1.31 9.91
N HIS A 136 8.06 2.19 10.64
CA HIS A 136 9.47 1.97 10.97
C HIS A 136 9.70 0.70 11.80
N GLN A 137 8.83 0.40 12.76
CA GLN A 137 8.93 -0.81 13.56
C GLN A 137 8.65 -2.08 12.76
N GLN A 138 7.63 -2.07 11.87
CA GLN A 138 7.29 -3.21 11.03
C GLN A 138 8.39 -3.53 10.01
N ILE A 139 9.04 -2.52 9.44
CA ILE A 139 10.19 -2.73 8.53
C ILE A 139 11.44 -3.14 9.29
N ALA A 140 11.74 -2.49 10.42
CA ALA A 140 12.98 -2.74 11.17
C ALA A 140 12.96 -4.08 11.93
N ASN A 141 11.78 -4.61 12.24
CA ASN A 141 11.64 -5.81 13.07
C ASN A 141 10.42 -6.67 12.67
N PRO A 142 10.46 -7.35 11.52
CA PRO A 142 9.33 -8.14 11.01
C PRO A 142 8.93 -9.32 11.90
N ASP A 143 9.81 -9.76 12.81
CA ASP A 143 9.57 -10.92 13.70
C ASP A 143 8.85 -10.59 15.01
N LYS A 144 8.53 -9.31 15.27
CA LYS A 144 7.86 -8.91 16.52
C LYS A 144 6.34 -8.85 16.30
N PRO A 145 5.53 -9.70 16.95
CA PRO A 145 4.07 -9.61 16.83
C PRO A 145 3.61 -8.24 17.34
N ALA A 146 2.64 -7.64 16.62
CA ALA A 146 2.04 -6.36 16.98
C ALA A 146 1.55 -6.43 18.43
N ALA A 147 2.21 -5.69 19.33
CA ALA A 147 1.84 -5.61 20.73
C ALA A 147 0.46 -4.93 20.82
N GLY A 148 -0.62 -5.71 20.92
CA GLY A 148 -1.95 -5.13 21.05
C GLY A 148 -3.17 -6.03 20.84
N THR A 149 -3.06 -7.36 20.86
CA THR A 149 -4.23 -8.25 20.95
C THR A 149 -4.12 -9.19 22.14
N THR A 150 -4.45 -8.66 23.32
CA THR A 150 -4.98 -9.40 24.48
C THR A 150 -5.85 -8.45 25.28
#